data_AF-A0A1H2DNK4-F1
#
_entry.id   AF-A0A1H2DNK4-F1
#
_cell.length_a   1.000
_cell.length_b   1.000
_cell.length_c   1.000
_cell.angle_alpha   90.00
_cell.angle_beta   90.00
_cell.angle_gamma   90.00
#
_symmetry.space_group_name_H-M   'P 1'
#
loop_
_entity.id
_entity.type
_entity.pdbx_description
1 polymer ?
#
loop_
_entity_poly.entity_id
_entity_poly.type
_entity_poly.pdbx_seq_one_letter_code
_entity_poly.pdbx_strand_id
1 'polypeptide(L)' 'MTSINVTELQQYLPKYLKQVQTGEEVAIILHGKLLPEIVPDRKESEYDAALKRSFDPSNLPS' A
#
# COMPACT_ATOMS: atom_id res chain seq x y z
N MET A 1 -12.47 4.31 -1.60
CA MET A 1 -11.21 5.04 -1.39
C MET A 1 -11.48 6.24 -0.48
N THR A 2 -10.91 6.23 0.71
CA THR A 2 -11.07 7.30 1.73
C THR A 2 -9.76 8.06 1.86
N SER A 3 -9.80 9.39 1.79
CA SER A 3 -8.60 10.23 1.91
C SER A 3 -8.51 10.87 3.29
N ILE A 4 -7.42 10.62 4.00
CA ILE A 4 -7.18 11.15 5.36
C ILE A 4 -5.82 11.85 5.44
N ASN A 5 -5.66 12.77 6.38
CA ASN A 5 -4.35 13.37 6.63
C ASN A 5 -3.50 12.53 7.61
N VAL A 6 -2.19 12.83 7.68
CA VAL A 6 -1.27 12.09 8.56
C VAL A 6 -1.63 12.19 10.05
N THR A 7 -2.15 13.33 10.50
CA THR A 7 -2.51 13.57 11.90
C THR A 7 -3.72 12.72 12.30
N GLU A 8 -4.71 12.64 11.42
CA GLU A 8 -5.90 11.80 11.59
C GLU A 8 -5.54 10.32 11.55
N LEU A 9 -4.65 9.92 10.65
CA LEU A 9 -4.12 8.56 10.62
C LEU A 9 -3.46 8.19 11.94
N GLN A 10 -2.61 9.05 12.51
CA GLN A 10 -1.93 8.77 13.78
C GLN A 10 -2.92 8.64 14.95
N GLN A 11 -3.96 9.48 14.98
CA GLN A 11 -4.95 9.46 16.05
C GLN A 11 -5.88 8.24 15.99
N TYR A 12 -6.20 7.77 14.78
CA TYR A 12 -7.20 6.70 14.57
C TYR A 12 -6.64 5.51 13.80
N LEU A 13 -5.33 5.26 13.89
CA LEU A 13 -4.66 4.19 13.17
C LEU A 13 -5.37 2.83 13.29
N PRO A 14 -5.79 2.37 14.48
CA PRO A 14 -6.46 1.07 14.61
C PRO A 14 -7.81 0.98 13.87
N LYS A 15 -8.50 2.12 13.70
CA LYS A 15 -9.76 2.18 12.95
C LYS A 15 -9.50 2.01 11.46
N TYR A 16 -8.54 2.76 10.93
CA TYR A 16 -8.20 2.70 9.50
C TYR A 16 -7.59 1.34 9.12
N LEU A 17 -6.80 0.72 10.00
CA LEU A 17 -6.30 -0.63 9.77
C LEU A 17 -7.41 -1.68 9.67
N LYS A 18 -8.49 -1.57 10.46
CA LYS A 18 -9.65 -2.47 10.34
C LYS A 18 -10.35 -2.32 8.99
N GLN A 19 -10.47 -1.09 8.49
CA GLN A 19 -11.06 -0.81 7.18
C GLN A 19 -10.22 -1.40 6.04
N VAL A 20 -8.91 -1.23 6.14
CA VAL A 20 -7.96 -1.81 5.18
C VAL A 20 -8.04 -3.33 5.17
N GLN A 21 -8.15 -3.96 6.34
CA GLN A 21 -8.33 -5.42 6.45
C GLN A 21 -9.64 -5.92 5.84
N THR A 22 -10.69 -5.10 5.78
CA THR A 22 -11.95 -5.45 5.10
C THR A 22 -11.90 -5.21 3.58
N GLY A 23 -10.75 -4.77 3.06
CA GLY A 23 -10.54 -4.51 1.63
C GLY A 23 -10.79 -3.05 1.22
N GLU A 24 -10.97 -2.14 2.18
CA GLU A 24 -11.05 -0.71 1.86
C GLU A 24 -9.66 -0.10 1.61
N GLU A 25 -9.63 0.85 0.71
CA GLU A 25 -8.45 1.58 0.28
C GLU A 25 -8.38 2.94 0.99
N VAL A 26 -7.28 3.21 1.69
CA VAL A 26 -7.09 4.46 2.47
C VAL A 26 -5.90 5.24 1.93
N ALA A 27 -6.20 6.37 1.31
CA ALA A 27 -5.21 7.31 0.79
C ALA A 27 -4.78 8.28 1.89
N ILE A 28 -3.47 8.50 2.00
CA ILE A 28 -2.90 9.43 2.98
C ILE A 28 -2.52 10.72 2.26
N ILE A 29 -2.87 11.87 2.84
CA ILE A 29 -2.48 13.20 2.36
C ILE A 29 -1.56 13.84 3.40
N LEU A 30 -0.38 14.27 2.96
CA LEU A 30 0.57 15.02 3.77
C LEU A 30 0.85 16.37 3.11
N HIS A 31 0.48 17.46 3.79
CA HIS A 31 0.75 18.83 3.34
C HIS A 31 0.28 19.08 1.89
N GLY A 32 -0.91 18.57 1.53
CA GLY A 32 -1.47 18.70 0.18
C GLY A 32 -0.87 17.77 -0.87
N LYS A 33 0.08 16.89 -0.50
CA LYS A 33 0.62 15.84 -1.35
C LYS A 33 -0.03 14.50 -1.03
N LEU A 34 -0.44 13.78 -2.07
CA LEU A 34 -0.88 12.39 -1.94
C LEU A 34 0.34 11.52 -1.64
N LEU A 35 0.29 10.79 -0.52
CA LEU A 35 1.27 9.77 -0.14
C LEU A 35 0.80 8.39 -0.64
N PRO A 36 1.71 7.39 -0.64
CA PRO A 36 1.33 6.02 -0.96
C PRO A 36 0.19 5.53 -0.06
N GLU A 37 -0.69 4.73 -0.66
CA GLU A 37 -1.91 4.20 -0.04
C GLU A 37 -1.60 3.09 0.97
N ILE A 38 -2.44 2.96 2.00
CA ILE A 38 -2.44 1.76 2.84
C ILE A 38 -3.37 0.74 2.17
N VAL A 39 -2.79 -0.33 1.65
CA VAL A 39 -3.50 -1.47 1.07
C VAL A 39 -3.40 -2.68 2.00
N PRO A 40 -4.38 -3.60 1.99
CA PRO A 40 -4.26 -4.85 2.73
C PRO A 40 -3.01 -5.61 2.30
N ASP A 41 -2.37 -6.28 3.25
CA ASP A 41 -1.27 -7.22 2.98
C ASP A 41 -1.85 -8.41 2.21
N ARG A 42 -1.88 -8.27 0.88
CA ARG A 42 -2.23 -9.36 -0.02
C ARG A 42 -0.99 -10.23 -0.08
N LYS A 43 -1.13 -11.53 0.24
CA LYS A 43 -0.09 -12.53 -0.07
C LYS A 43 0.42 -12.24 -1.48
N GLU A 44 1.72 -12.01 -1.60
CA GLU A 44 2.42 -11.65 -2.84
C GLU A 44 1.79 -12.46 -3.99
N SER A 45 1.09 -11.78 -4.91
CA SER A 45 0.43 -12.50 -5.99
C SER A 45 1.50 -13.10 -6.89
N GLU A 46 1.18 -14.18 -7.61
CA GLU A 46 2.10 -14.75 -8.61
C GLU A 46 2.55 -13.69 -9.63
N TYR A 47 1.70 -12.69 -9.90
CA TYR A 47 2.01 -11.54 -10.73
C TYR A 47 3.04 -10.60 -10.09
N ASP A 48 2.89 -10.27 -8.81
CA ASP A 48 3.85 -9.43 -8.07
C ASP A 48 5.22 -10.11 -7.95
N ALA A 49 5.23 -11.43 -7.70
CA ALA A 49 6.44 -12.24 -7.66
C ALA A 49 7.13 -12.33 -9.04
N ALA A 50 6.34 -12.47 -10.12
CA ALA A 50 6.87 -12.46 -11.49
C ALA A 50 7.46 -11.09 -11.87
N LEU A 51 6.80 -10.00 -11.49
CA LEU A 51 7.28 -8.64 -11.75
C LEU A 51 8.62 -8.40 -11.04
N LYS A 52 8.72 -8.76 -9.76
CA LYS A 52 9.95 -8.65 -8.97
C LYS A 52 11.12 -9.44 -9.56
N ARG A 53 10.84 -10.62 -10.12
CA ARG A 53 11.84 -11.46 -10.82
C ARG A 53 12.28 -10.87 -12.17
N SER A 54 11.41 -10.12 -12.86
CA SER A 54 11.77 -9.45 -14.13
C SER A 54 12.62 -8.19 -13.94
N PHE A 55 12.55 -7.57 -12.77
CA PHE A 55 13.37 -6.40 -12.40
C PHE A 55 14.63 -6.75 -11.59
N ASP A 56 14.88 -8.04 -11.34
CA ASP A 56 16.13 -8.49 -10.75
C ASP A 56 17.23 -8.55 -11.83
N PRO A 57 18.26 -7.69 -11.79
CA PRO A 57 19.31 -7.63 -12.80
C PRO A 57 20.17 -8.91 -12.85
N SER A 58 20.08 -9.77 -11.82
CA SER A 58 20.80 -11.06 -11.80
C SER A 58 20.11 -12.18 -12.60
N ASN A 59 18.94 -11.90 -13.20
CA ASN A 59 18.13 -12.87 -13.93
C ASN A 59 18.07 -12.60 -15.46
N LEU A 60 18.95 -11.73 -15.98
CA LEU A 60 19.14 -11.57 -17.42
C LEU A 60 19.89 -12.79 -17.97
N PRO A 61 19.37 -13.49 -19.00
CA PRO A 61 20.14 -14.53 -19.66
C PRO A 61 21.41 -13.92 -20.26
N SER A 62 22.56 -14.54 -19.98
CA SER A 62 23.89 -14.15 -20.49
C SER A 62 23.97 -14.24 -22.01
#